data_AF-A0A9D6YQK5-F1
#
_entry.id   AF-A0A9D6YQK5-F1
#
_cell.length_a   1.000
_cell.length_b   1.000
_cell.length_c   1.000
_cell.angle_alpha   90.00
_cell.angle_beta   90.00
_cell.angle_gamma   90.00
#
_symmetry.space_group_name_H-M   'P 1'
#
loop_
_entity.id
_entity.type
_entity.pdbx_description
1 polymer ?
#
loop_
_entity_poly.entity_id
_entity_poly.type
_entity_poly.pdbx_seq_one_letter_code
_entity_poly.pdbx_strand_id
1 'polypeptide(L)'
;MTHSAAQISYLEDGHTLRSWLLTTDHKRIAILYLVAITFFFFAGGFAAFLMRYNLISSHGLLGSAETYNRLFSMHGILMVWFFLVPAVPVTLGNFLTPLMLGARDLAFPRLNLLSWYLFMVAGFVALYAVLAGGVDTGWTFYTPLTSLYSKGHVVA
;
A
#
# COMPACT_ATOMS: atom_id res chain seq x y z
N MET A 1 -1.74 -12.82 46.62
CA MET A 1 -2.21 -11.84 45.63
C MET A 1 -1.00 -11.40 44.84
N THR A 2 -0.69 -12.10 43.75
CA THR A 2 0.46 -11.77 42.89
C THR A 2 0.11 -10.52 42.10
N HIS A 3 0.79 -9.41 42.38
CA HIS A 3 0.71 -8.20 41.58
C HIS A 3 1.03 -8.56 40.13
N SER A 4 0.02 -8.47 39.27
CA SER A 4 0.19 -8.50 37.82
C SER A 4 1.18 -7.41 37.47
N ALA A 5 2.38 -7.77 37.03
CA ALA A 5 3.30 -6.82 36.42
C ALA A 5 2.52 -6.04 35.36
N ALA A 6 2.54 -4.71 35.44
CA ALA A 6 1.86 -3.86 34.47
C ALA A 6 2.36 -4.26 33.07
N GLN A 7 1.47 -4.78 32.23
CA GLN A 7 1.82 -5.08 30.85
C GLN A 7 2.19 -3.76 30.18
N ILE A 8 3.44 -3.65 29.74
CA ILE A 8 3.92 -2.47 29.03
C ILE A 8 3.02 -2.27 27.80
N SER A 9 2.48 -1.06 27.65
CA SER A 9 1.62 -0.75 26.51
C SER A 9 2.40 -0.92 25.21
N TYR A 10 1.74 -1.37 24.15
CA TYR A 10 2.35 -1.42 22.82
C TYR A 10 2.81 -0.03 22.33
N LEU A 11 2.37 1.08 22.93
CA LEU A 11 2.91 2.41 22.62
C LEU A 11 4.20 2.73 23.39
N GLU A 12 4.41 2.08 24.53
CA GLU A 12 5.48 2.37 25.50
C GLU A 12 6.66 1.39 25.40
N ASP A 13 6.51 0.30 24.64
CA ASP A 13 7.54 -0.73 24.42
C ASP A 13 8.69 -0.22 23.52
N GLY A 14 9.40 0.81 23.96
CA GLY A 14 10.49 1.47 23.23
C GLY A 14 10.03 2.43 22.14
N HIS A 15 10.69 3.59 22.07
CA HIS A 15 10.39 4.68 21.13
C HIS A 15 11.37 4.81 19.96
N THR A 16 12.34 3.89 19.86
CA THR A 16 13.34 3.94 18.80
C THR A 16 12.79 3.38 17.50
N LEU A 17 13.29 3.87 16.35
CA LEU A 17 12.93 3.32 15.03
C LEU A 17 13.19 1.81 14.95
N ARG A 18 14.27 1.34 15.58
CA ARG A 18 14.59 -0.09 15.65
C ARG A 18 13.53 -0.90 16.39
N SER A 19 12.97 -0.36 17.48
CA SER A 19 11.90 -1.01 18.25
C SER A 19 10.64 -1.19 17.40
N TRP A 20 10.28 -0.17 16.61
CA TRP A 20 9.13 -0.23 15.71
C TRP A 20 9.36 -1.16 14.51
N LEU A 21 10.50 -1.05 13.83
CA LEU A 21 10.78 -1.82 12.61
C LEU A 21 11.06 -3.31 12.89
N LEU A 22 11.48 -3.68 14.09
CA LEU A 22 11.74 -5.07 14.47
C LEU A 22 10.70 -5.64 15.45
N THR A 23 9.55 -4.98 15.58
CA THR A 23 8.46 -5.41 16.48
C THR A 23 7.80 -6.69 16.00
N THR A 24 7.38 -7.54 16.94
CA THR A 24 6.50 -8.68 16.65
C THR A 24 5.05 -8.43 17.08
N ASP A 25 4.76 -7.35 17.82
CA ASP A 25 3.39 -7.06 18.29
C ASP A 25 2.46 -6.70 17.11
N HIS A 26 1.36 -7.44 16.97
CA HIS A 26 0.36 -7.25 15.90
C HIS A 26 -0.27 -5.85 15.85
N LYS A 27 -0.42 -5.15 16.98
CA LYS A 27 -0.99 -3.79 17.04
C LYS A 27 -0.01 -2.78 16.45
N ARG A 28 1.28 -2.92 16.76
CA ARG A 28 2.32 -2.08 16.13
C ARG A 28 2.43 -2.35 14.64
N ILE A 29 2.39 -3.62 14.22
CA ILE A 29 2.42 -3.98 12.80
C ILE A 29 1.20 -3.42 12.07
N ALA A 30 0.00 -3.46 12.68
CA ALA A 30 -1.19 -2.82 12.12
C ALA A 30 -1.02 -1.31 11.92
N ILE A 31 -0.38 -0.61 12.87
CA ILE A 31 -0.07 0.83 12.73
C ILE A 31 0.93 1.08 11.61
N LEU A 32 1.97 0.23 11.48
CA LEU A 32 2.91 0.32 10.36
C LEU A 32 2.19 0.14 9.01
N TYR A 33 1.25 -0.79 8.92
CA TYR A 33 0.40 -0.93 7.73
C TYR A 33 -0.49 0.28 7.50
N LEU A 34 -1.10 0.84 8.55
CA LEU A 34 -1.95 2.03 8.43
C LEU A 34 -1.16 3.20 7.83
N VAL A 35 0.04 3.48 8.35
CA VAL A 35 0.92 4.55 7.84
C VAL A 35 1.29 4.29 6.38
N ALA A 36 1.70 3.06 6.04
CA ALA A 36 2.07 2.69 4.68
C ALA A 36 0.91 2.85 3.69
N ILE A 37 -0.27 2.37 4.06
CA ILE A 37 -1.49 2.44 3.25
C ILE A 37 -1.95 3.89 3.07
N THR A 38 -1.84 4.72 4.13
CA THR A 38 -2.10 6.16 4.02
C THR A 38 -1.16 6.85 3.04
N PHE A 39 0.13 6.48 3.03
CA PHE A 39 1.07 6.99 2.02
C PHE A 39 0.63 6.62 0.58
N PHE A 40 0.30 5.36 0.31
CA PHE A 40 -0.17 4.93 -1.01
C PHE A 40 -1.53 5.54 -1.39
N PHE A 41 -2.42 5.76 -0.43
CA PHE A 41 -3.68 6.46 -0.62
C PHE A 41 -3.46 7.87 -1.15
N PHE A 42 -2.55 8.64 -0.54
CA PHE A 42 -2.25 10.00 -1.01
C PHE A 42 -1.52 9.98 -2.36
N ALA A 43 -0.61 9.04 -2.59
CA ALA A 43 0.07 8.91 -3.89
C ALA A 43 -0.92 8.58 -5.03
N GLY A 44 -1.80 7.60 -4.82
CA GLY A 44 -2.86 7.25 -5.78
C GLY A 44 -3.92 8.34 -5.91
N GLY A 45 -4.27 9.02 -4.82
CA GLY A 45 -5.19 10.15 -4.79
C GLY A 45 -4.67 11.36 -5.55
N PHE A 46 -3.36 11.62 -5.46
CA PHE A 46 -2.71 12.69 -6.23
C PHE A 46 -2.74 12.40 -7.74
N ALA A 47 -2.51 11.15 -8.16
CA ALA A 47 -2.68 10.77 -9.55
C ALA A 47 -4.13 10.98 -10.05
N ALA A 48 -5.13 10.66 -9.22
CA ALA A 48 -6.54 10.97 -9.52
C ALA A 48 -6.82 12.47 -9.61
N PHE A 49 -6.25 13.27 -8.70
CA PHE A 49 -6.35 14.73 -8.77
C PHE A 49 -5.82 15.25 -10.11
N LEU A 50 -4.64 14.79 -10.55
CA LEU A 50 -4.07 15.19 -11.84
C LEU A 50 -4.94 14.76 -13.03
N MET A 51 -5.50 13.55 -13.02
CA MET A 51 -6.47 13.13 -14.04
C MET A 51 -7.69 14.06 -14.09
N ARG A 52 -8.26 14.40 -12.93
CA ARG A 52 -9.41 15.30 -12.84
C ARG A 52 -9.05 16.71 -13.29
N TYR A 53 -7.86 17.19 -12.94
CA TYR A 53 -7.32 18.44 -13.43
C TYR A 53 -7.22 18.46 -14.95
N ASN A 54 -6.72 17.39 -15.57
CA ASN A 54 -6.66 17.28 -17.03
C ASN A 54 -8.03 17.44 -17.71
N LEU A 55 -9.08 16.89 -17.09
CA LEU A 55 -10.44 16.84 -17.63
C LEU A 55 -11.26 18.12 -17.39
N ILE A 56 -10.67 19.16 -16.78
CA ILE A 56 -11.34 20.47 -16.64
C ILE A 56 -11.59 21.13 -18.01
N SER A 57 -10.71 20.87 -18.98
CA SER A 57 -10.83 21.36 -20.35
C SER A 57 -11.05 20.18 -21.32
N SER A 58 -11.88 20.37 -22.34
CA SER A 58 -12.11 19.38 -23.40
C SER A 58 -10.85 19.05 -24.21
N HIS A 59 -9.89 19.97 -24.28
CA HIS A 59 -8.62 19.77 -24.98
C HIS A 59 -7.54 19.09 -24.13
N GLY A 60 -7.78 18.91 -22.82
CA GLY A 60 -6.79 18.38 -21.87
C GLY A 60 -5.75 19.42 -21.44
N LEU A 61 -5.41 19.43 -20.14
CA LEU A 61 -4.43 20.37 -19.56
C LEU A 61 -3.03 19.76 -19.35
N LEU A 62 -2.89 18.43 -19.39
CA LEU A 62 -1.62 17.70 -19.18
C LEU A 62 -0.86 17.38 -20.48
N GLY A 63 -1.28 17.96 -21.60
CA GLY A 63 -0.58 17.93 -22.89
C GLY A 63 -0.75 16.66 -23.73
N SER A 64 -0.71 15.46 -23.14
CA SER A 64 -0.79 14.20 -23.91
C SER A 64 -1.73 13.14 -23.32
N ALA A 65 -2.31 12.32 -24.20
CA ALA A 65 -3.14 11.16 -23.81
C ALA A 65 -2.31 10.07 -23.10
N GLU A 66 -1.02 9.96 -23.42
CA GLU A 66 -0.11 9.01 -22.77
C GLU A 66 0.10 9.35 -21.30
N THR A 67 0.29 10.65 -20.98
CA THR A 67 0.38 11.13 -19.59
C THR A 67 -0.88 10.76 -18.81
N TYR A 68 -2.06 10.93 -19.42
CA TYR A 68 -3.33 10.56 -18.79
C TYR A 68 -3.41 9.05 -18.51
N ASN A 69 -3.06 8.21 -19.49
CA ASN A 69 -3.11 6.75 -19.33
C ASN A 69 -2.14 6.24 -18.26
N ARG A 70 -0.95 6.84 -18.16
CA ARG A 70 0.02 6.54 -17.09
C ARG A 70 -0.53 6.92 -15.71
N LEU A 71 -1.12 8.12 -15.57
CA LEU A 71 -1.75 8.54 -14.31
C LEU A 71 -2.95 7.66 -13.92
N PHE A 72 -3.76 7.26 -14.90
CA PHE A 72 -4.86 6.32 -14.70
C PHE A 72 -4.38 4.97 -14.18
N SER A 73 -3.34 4.42 -14.83
CA SER A 73 -2.72 3.16 -14.42
C SER A 73 -2.13 3.27 -13.01
N MET A 74 -1.39 4.35 -12.74
CA MET A 74 -0.83 4.65 -11.42
C MET A 74 -1.91 4.67 -10.34
N HIS A 75 -2.97 5.44 -10.56
CA HIS A 75 -4.08 5.56 -9.63
C HIS A 75 -4.72 4.20 -9.35
N GLY A 76 -5.07 3.44 -10.39
CA GLY A 76 -5.73 2.16 -10.26
C GLY A 76 -4.87 1.12 -9.54
N ILE A 77 -3.59 1.01 -9.89
CA ILE A 77 -2.66 0.06 -9.26
C ILE A 77 -2.52 0.37 -7.77
N LEU A 78 -2.24 1.63 -7.42
CA LEU A 78 -2.07 2.05 -6.02
C LEU A 78 -3.36 1.89 -5.22
N MET A 79 -4.51 2.29 -5.77
CA MET A 79 -5.77 2.22 -5.05
C MET A 79 -6.29 0.81 -4.88
N VAL A 80 -6.16 -0.08 -5.87
CA VAL A 80 -6.67 -1.46 -5.74
C VAL A 80 -5.74 -2.29 -4.85
N TRP A 81 -4.45 -2.34 -5.17
CA TRP A 81 -3.53 -3.30 -4.57
C TRP A 81 -2.86 -2.80 -3.28
N PHE A 82 -2.65 -1.49 -3.16
CA PHE A 82 -1.92 -0.91 -2.02
C PHE A 82 -2.81 -0.11 -1.06
N PHE A 83 -4.08 0.09 -1.41
CA PHE A 83 -5.07 0.70 -0.53
C PHE A 83 -6.26 -0.23 -0.27
N LEU A 84 -7.13 -0.47 -1.26
CA LEU A 84 -8.43 -1.12 -1.07
C LEU A 84 -8.31 -2.55 -0.57
N VAL A 85 -7.51 -3.39 -1.24
CA VAL A 85 -7.31 -4.79 -0.85
C VAL A 85 -6.72 -4.91 0.56
N PRO A 86 -5.63 -4.19 0.93
CA PRO A 86 -5.04 -4.35 2.25
C PRO A 86 -5.71 -3.52 3.37
N ALA A 87 -6.40 -2.42 3.06
CA ALA A 87 -6.86 -1.44 4.06
C ALA A 87 -7.60 -2.10 5.22
N VAL A 88 -8.65 -2.87 4.95
CA VAL A 88 -9.44 -3.51 5.99
C VAL A 88 -8.75 -4.77 6.55
N PRO A 89 -8.45 -5.80 5.74
CA PRO A 89 -7.97 -7.07 6.29
C PRO A 89 -6.60 -6.96 6.95
N VAL A 90 -5.73 -6.08 6.46
CA VAL A 90 -4.36 -6.00 6.97
C VAL A 90 -4.24 -5.00 8.12
N THR A 91 -4.92 -3.84 8.11
CA THR A 91 -4.84 -2.94 9.28
C THR A 91 -5.77 -3.40 10.39
N LEU A 92 -7.07 -3.49 10.11
CA LEU A 92 -8.08 -3.83 11.11
C LEU A 92 -7.99 -5.31 11.48
N GLY A 93 -7.70 -6.20 10.54
CA GLY A 93 -7.51 -7.62 10.86
C GLY A 93 -6.31 -7.86 11.78
N ASN A 94 -5.16 -7.23 11.51
CA ASN A 94 -4.03 -7.31 12.43
C ASN A 94 -4.36 -6.73 13.81
N PHE A 95 -5.04 -5.58 13.87
CA PHE A 95 -5.30 -4.91 15.14
C PHE A 95 -6.39 -5.61 15.96
N LEU A 96 -7.55 -5.89 15.35
CA LEU A 96 -8.77 -6.31 16.03
C LEU A 96 -8.90 -7.83 16.15
N THR A 97 -8.44 -8.62 15.18
CA THR A 97 -8.72 -10.07 15.18
C THR A 97 -8.16 -10.78 16.41
N PRO A 98 -6.90 -10.58 16.83
CA PRO A 98 -6.41 -11.19 18.07
C PRO A 98 -7.18 -10.72 19.31
N LEU A 99 -7.57 -9.44 19.35
CA LEU A 99 -8.35 -8.87 20.46
C LEU A 99 -9.76 -9.49 20.56
N MET A 100 -10.45 -9.64 19.43
CA MET A 100 -11.78 -10.26 19.35
C MET A 100 -11.76 -11.74 19.75
N LEU A 101 -10.67 -12.44 19.45
CA LEU A 101 -10.49 -13.85 19.81
C LEU A 101 -9.94 -14.04 21.24
N GLY A 102 -9.58 -12.97 21.95
CA GLY A 102 -8.88 -13.05 23.24
C GLY A 102 -7.49 -13.69 23.14
N ALA A 103 -6.90 -13.72 21.95
CA ALA A 103 -5.57 -14.24 21.71
C ALA A 103 -4.50 -13.19 22.04
N ARG A 104 -3.32 -13.66 22.47
CA ARG A 104 -2.19 -12.77 22.79
C ARG A 104 -1.61 -12.11 21.54
N ASP A 105 -1.54 -12.85 20.44
CA ASP A 105 -0.95 -12.42 19.16
C ASP A 105 -1.44 -13.33 18.02
N LEU A 106 -1.02 -13.05 16.78
CA LEU A 106 -1.22 -13.92 15.63
C LEU A 106 -0.40 -15.22 15.74
N ALA A 107 -0.81 -16.25 15.00
CA ALA A 107 -0.15 -17.56 15.01
C ALA A 107 1.33 -17.50 14.60
N PHE A 108 1.69 -16.58 13.70
CA PHE A 108 3.06 -16.41 13.21
C PHE A 108 3.50 -14.93 13.25
N PRO A 109 3.91 -14.39 14.42
CA PRO A 109 4.21 -12.96 14.58
C PRO A 109 5.36 -12.46 13.68
N ARG A 110 6.41 -13.26 13.49
CA ARG A 110 7.55 -12.90 12.62
C ARG A 110 7.16 -12.88 11.13
N LEU A 111 6.28 -13.80 10.73
CA LEU A 111 5.79 -13.85 9.34
C LEU A 111 4.92 -12.63 9.04
N ASN A 112 4.15 -12.16 10.02
CA ASN A 112 3.37 -10.94 9.90
C ASN A 112 4.24 -9.68 9.74
N LEU A 113 5.36 -9.59 10.47
CA LEU A 113 6.33 -8.52 10.23
C LEU A 113 6.93 -8.64 8.82
N LEU A 114 7.30 -9.85 8.38
CA LEU A 114 7.82 -10.08 7.03
C LEU A 114 6.83 -9.66 5.94
N SER A 115 5.53 -9.93 6.12
CA SER A 115 4.52 -9.51 5.15
C SER A 115 4.44 -7.98 5.02
N TRP A 116 4.72 -7.23 6.10
CA TRP A 116 4.77 -5.78 6.03
C TRP A 116 5.96 -5.30 5.19
N TYR A 117 7.13 -5.91 5.36
CA TYR A 117 8.30 -5.60 4.54
C TYR A 117 8.08 -5.94 3.06
N LEU A 118 7.50 -7.11 2.77
CA LEU A 118 7.17 -7.50 1.40
C LEU A 118 6.18 -6.52 0.77
N PHE A 119 5.19 -6.05 1.53
CA PHE A 119 4.24 -5.03 1.08
C PHE A 119 4.94 -3.71 0.73
N MET A 120 5.84 -3.23 1.59
CA MET A 120 6.60 -1.99 1.33
C MET A 120 7.50 -2.13 0.09
N VAL A 121 8.24 -3.24 -0.04
CA VAL A 121 9.09 -3.50 -1.20
C VAL A 121 8.27 -3.58 -2.48
N ALA A 122 7.16 -4.33 -2.47
CA ALA A 122 6.27 -4.42 -3.62
C ALA A 122 5.69 -3.06 -4.02
N GLY A 123 5.31 -2.24 -3.05
CA GLY A 123 4.77 -0.90 -3.29
C GLY A 123 5.78 0.06 -3.90
N PHE A 124 7.03 0.05 -3.42
CA PHE A 124 8.09 0.86 -4.01
C PHE A 124 8.50 0.37 -5.40
N VAL A 125 8.55 -0.95 -5.61
CA VAL A 125 8.79 -1.53 -6.94
C VAL A 125 7.68 -1.15 -7.91
N ALA A 126 6.42 -1.24 -7.50
CA ALA A 126 5.28 -0.84 -8.33
C ALA A 126 5.33 0.66 -8.66
N LEU A 127 5.63 1.51 -7.67
CA LEU A 127 5.77 2.95 -7.89
C LEU A 127 6.91 3.27 -8.86
N TYR A 128 8.06 2.63 -8.69
CA TYR A 128 9.19 2.76 -9.60
C TYR A 128 8.82 2.29 -11.01
N ALA A 129 8.18 1.13 -11.15
CA ALA A 129 7.77 0.59 -12.44
C ALA A 129 6.80 1.52 -13.18
N VAL A 130 5.86 2.14 -12.48
CA VAL A 130 4.91 3.08 -13.09
C VAL A 130 5.59 4.39 -13.49
N LEU A 131 6.47 4.93 -12.64
CA LEU A 131 7.15 6.21 -12.89
C LEU A 131 8.26 6.11 -13.96
N ALA A 132 9.07 5.05 -13.90
CA ALA A 132 10.21 4.84 -14.81
C ALA A 132 9.85 3.98 -16.03
N GLY A 133 8.99 2.98 -15.87
CA GLY A 133 8.62 2.03 -16.92
C GLY A 133 7.50 2.49 -17.85
N GLY A 134 6.73 3.52 -17.46
CA GLY A 134 5.69 4.12 -18.31
C GLY A 134 4.47 3.22 -18.50
N VAL A 135 4.08 2.47 -17.47
CA VAL A 135 2.89 1.58 -17.50
C VAL A 135 1.63 2.40 -17.82
N ASP A 136 1.02 2.13 -18.97
CA ASP A 136 -0.13 2.86 -19.52
C ASP A 136 -1.36 1.97 -19.80
N THR A 137 -1.33 0.73 -19.32
CA THR A 137 -2.29 -0.34 -19.68
C THR A 137 -3.48 -0.48 -18.73
N GLY A 138 -3.60 0.41 -17.73
CA GLY A 138 -4.56 0.30 -16.64
C GLY A 138 -4.19 -0.77 -15.61
N TRP A 139 -4.99 -0.86 -14.53
CA TRP A 139 -4.75 -1.78 -13.42
C TRP A 139 -5.17 -3.23 -13.68
N THR A 140 -5.94 -3.48 -14.75
CA THR A 140 -6.42 -4.81 -15.14
C THR A 140 -5.43 -5.58 -16.01
N PHE A 141 -4.46 -4.88 -16.60
CA PHE A 141 -3.39 -5.47 -17.42
C PHE A 141 -3.91 -6.41 -18.53
N TYR A 142 -4.91 -5.98 -19.30
CA TYR A 142 -5.44 -6.78 -20.40
C TYR A 142 -4.33 -7.24 -21.37
N THR A 143 -4.26 -8.56 -21.58
CA THR A 143 -3.17 -9.24 -22.30
C THR A 143 -2.83 -8.67 -23.68
N PRO A 144 -3.77 -8.35 -24.60
CA PRO A 144 -3.37 -7.77 -25.89
C PRO A 144 -2.74 -6.39 -25.73
N LEU A 145 -3.20 -5.57 -24.78
CA LEU A 145 -2.71 -4.22 -24.55
C LEU A 145 -1.29 -4.23 -23.93
N THR A 146 -1.04 -5.15 -23.01
CA THR A 146 0.23 -5.34 -22.29
C THR A 146 1.34 -5.96 -23.16
N SER A 147 1.01 -6.60 -24.28
CA SER A 147 2.00 -7.33 -25.11
C SER A 147 2.25 -6.70 -26.48
N LEU A 148 1.18 -6.44 -27.25
CA LEU A 148 1.29 -6.04 -28.65
C LEU A 148 1.21 -4.51 -28.85
N TYR A 149 0.60 -3.79 -27.90
CA TYR A 149 0.22 -2.39 -28.09
C TYR A 149 0.79 -1.42 -27.06
N SER A 150 1.49 -1.88 -26.02
CA SER A 150 2.12 -0.98 -25.04
C SER A 150 3.41 -0.38 -25.63
N LYS A 151 3.60 0.91 -25.40
CA LYS A 151 4.79 1.67 -25.82
C LYS A 151 5.83 1.82 -24.70
N GLY A 152 5.52 1.33 -23.50
CA GLY A 152 6.39 1.37 -22.32
C GLY A 152 7.26 0.13 -22.15
N HIS A 153 7.98 0.05 -21.03
CA HIS A 153 8.74 -1.14 -20.62
C HIS A 153 7.83 -2.23 -20.02
N VAL A 154 6.69 -2.45 -20.67
CA VAL A 154 5.71 -3.47 -20.30
C VAL A 154 5.88 -4.59 -21.31
N VAL A 155 6.75 -5.55 -20.99
CA VAL A 155 6.98 -6.74 -21.82
C VAL A 155 6.29 -7.90 -21.11
N ALA A 156 5.38 -8.56 -21.82
CA ALA A 156 4.70 -9.77 -21.34
C ALA A 156 5.67 -10.97 -21.23
#